data_AF-A0A9N9FGE5-F1
#
_entry.id   AF-A0A9N9FGE5-F1
#
_cell.length_a   1.000
_cell.length_b   1.000
_cell.length_c   1.000
_cell.angle_alpha   90.00
_cell.angle_beta   90.00
_cell.angle_gamma   90.00
#
_symmetry.space_group_name_H-M   'P 1'
#
loop_
_entity.id
_entity.type
_entity.pdbx_description
1 polymer ?
#
loop_
_entity_poly.entity_id
_entity_poly.type
_entity_poly.pdbx_seq_one_letter_code
_entity_poly.pdbx_strand_id
1 'polypeptide(L)' 'MVLEDVTEYENTPEGRKTTHLEQILLNGNNITMLIPGGEGPD' A
#
# COMPACT_ATOMS: atom_id res chain seq x y z
N MET A 1 1.19 11.55 2.53
CA MET A 1 -0.05 11.46 1.73
C MET A 1 -1.12 10.88 2.63
N VAL A 2 -2.28 11.53 2.74
CA VAL A 2 -3.41 10.96 3.48
C VAL A 2 -4.13 10.00 2.55
N LEU A 3 -4.34 8.76 2.99
CA LEU A 3 -5.03 7.71 2.25
C LEU A 3 -6.13 7.10 3.12
N GLU A 4 -7.23 6.72 2.49
CA GLU A 4 -8.41 6.10 3.10
C GLU A 4 -8.65 4.73 2.44
N ASP A 5 -9.25 3.80 3.18
CA ASP A 5 -9.60 2.44 2.74
C ASP A 5 -8.43 1.71 2.07
N VAL A 6 -7.28 1.70 2.73
CA VAL A 6 -6.01 1.19 2.18
C VAL A 6 -5.89 -0.32 2.35
N THR A 7 -5.46 -0.98 1.28
CA THR A 7 -4.93 -2.35 1.35
C THR A 7 -3.41 -2.31 1.15
N GLU A 8 -2.67 -2.65 2.19
CA GLU A 8 -1.22 -2.74 2.19
C GLU A 8 -0.78 -4.16 1.85
N TYR A 9 0.16 -4.27 0.91
CA TYR A 9 0.77 -5.53 0.52
C TYR A 9 2.27 -5.50 0.81
N GLU A 10 2.73 -6.44 1.64
CA GLU A 10 4.13 -6.64 1.97
C GLU A 10 4.59 -7.98 1.40
N ASN A 11 5.66 -7.96 0.60
CA ASN A 11 6.31 -9.19 0.12
C ASN A 11 7.40 -9.57 1.11
N THR A 12 7.22 -10.69 1.83
CA THR A 12 8.23 -11.27 2.72
C THR A 12 8.79 -12.56 2.13
N PRO A 13 9.92 -13.10 2.64
CA PRO A 13 10.43 -14.39 2.22
C PRO A 13 9.43 -15.55 2.40
N GLU A 14 8.49 -15.42 3.33
CA GLU A 14 7.45 -16.41 3.64
C GLU A 14 6.21 -16.27 2.74
N GLY A 15 6.11 -15.19 1.97
CA GLY A 15 5.01 -14.94 1.03
C GLY A 15 4.48 -13.51 1.11
N ARG A 16 3.24 -13.31 0.64
CA ARG A 16 2.58 -12.01 0.69
C ARG A 16 1.76 -11.86 1.97
N LYS A 17 1.98 -10.77 2.68
CA LYS A 17 1.12 -10.33 3.79
C LYS A 17 0.24 -9.18 3.32
N THR A 18 -1.06 -9.29 3.61
CA THR A 18 -2.06 -8.26 3.30
C THR A 18 -2.63 -7.69 4.59
N THR A 19 -2.68 -6.36 4.69
CA THR A 19 -3.24 -5.65 5.84
C THR A 19 -4.23 -4.59 5.37
N HIS A 20 -5.40 -4.52 5.99
CA HIS A 20 -6.38 -3.46 5.75
C HIS A 20 -6.25 -2.36 6.79
N LEU A 21 -6.23 -1.12 6.33
CA LEU A 21 -6.09 0.07 7.15
C LEU A 21 -7.15 1.09 6.74
N GLU A 22 -8.01 1.51 7.67
CA GLU A 22 -9.09 2.47 7.38
C GLU A 22 -8.53 3.82 6.93
N GLN A 23 -7.49 4.33 7.60
CA GLN A 23 -6.85 5.58 7.24
C GLN A 23 -5.38 5.59 7.66
N ILE A 24 -4.52 6.14 6.80
CA ILE A 24 -3.10 6.34 7.11
C ILE A 24 -2.57 7.69 6.61
N LEU A 25 -1.53 8.17 7.28
CA LEU A 25 -0.63 9.17 6.74
C LEU A 25 0.63 8.49 6.21
N LEU A 26 0.69 8.26 4.90
CA LEU A 26 1.84 7.66 4.22
C LEU A 26 3.00 8.66 4.12
N ASN A 27 4.19 8.28 4.59
CA ASN A 27 5.40 9.08 4.43
C ASN A 27 5.84 9.11 2.95
N GLY A 28 5.97 10.31 2.38
CA GLY A 28 6.35 10.50 0.98
C GLY A 28 7.81 10.16 0.65
N ASN A 29 8.70 10.08 1.64
CA ASN A 29 10.14 9.90 1.40
C ASN A 29 10.49 8.53 0.80
N ASN A 30 9.66 7.51 1.02
CA ASN A 30 9.91 6.14 0.57
C ASN A 30 9.08 5.76 -0.68
N ILE A 31 8.34 6.70 -1.26
CA ILE A 31 7.49 6.42 -2.43
C ILE A 31 8.36 6.41 -3.69
N THR A 32 8.46 5.26 -4.35
CA THR A 32 9.18 5.14 -5.64
C THR A 32 8.27 5.44 -6.84
N MET A 33 7.02 4.95 -6.82
CA MET A 33 6.06 5.13 -7.91
C MET A 33 4.65 5.40 -7.37
N LEU A 34 3.88 6.18 -8.12
CA LEU A 34 2.44 6.38 -7.95
C LEU A 34 1.75 6.00 -9.26
N ILE A 35 0.83 5.05 -9.21
CA ILE A 35 0.09 4.56 -10.39
C ILE A 35 -1.39 4.92 -10.19
N PRO A 36 -1.90 5.98 -10.83
CA PRO A 36 -3.31 6.35 -10.75
C PRO A 36 -4.21 5.27 -11.36
N GLY A 37 -5.28 4.90 -10.65
CA GLY A 37 -6.28 3.93 -11.14
C GLY A 37 -5.84 2.46 -11.15
N GLY A 38 -4.72 2.11 -10.49
CA GLY A 38 -4.33 0.71 -10.33
C GLY A 38 -5.27 -0.03 -9.35
N GLU A 39 -5.59 -1.30 -9.64
CA GLU A 39 -6.46 -2.14 -8.81
C GLU A 39 -5.71 -2.91 -7.71
N GLY A 40 -4.42 -2.63 -7.58
CA GLY A 40 -3.52 -3.43 -6.77
C GLY A 40 -3.04 -4.67 -7.53
N PRO A 41 -2.10 -5.41 -6.92
CA PRO A 41 -1.57 -6.65 -7.50
C PRO A 41 -2.51 -7.85 -7.26
N ASP A 42 -2.64 -8.74 -8.26
CA ASP A 42 -3.37 -10.02 -8.19
C ASP A 42 -2.96 -10.89 -6.99
#